data_AF-A0A940KG63-F1
#
_entry.id   AF-A0A940KG63-F1
#
_cell.length_a   1.000
_cell.length_b   1.000
_cell.length_c   1.000
_cell.angle_alpha   90.00
_cell.angle_beta   90.00
_cell.angle_gamma   90.00
#
_symmetry.space_group_name_H-M   'P 1'
#
loop_
_entity.id
_entity.type
_entity.pdbx_description
1 polymer ?
#
loop_
_entity_poly.entity_id
_entity_poly.type
_entity_poly.pdbx_seq_one_letter_code
_entity_poly.pdbx_strand_id
1 'polypeptide(L)'
;MNFFQSLFHRPFFIRLFNWEYWSFPAVYACIYPIWFLLCLRARSLFFFAAANPRIRNGGFLNESKQEIAPMIPAAWHPNTVFFSIPCNGDIVIHELERNGLRFPLIGKPNVGGRGRGVKVLKDESDVRAYVSTAFLDFHIQEYVPYKNEVGIFYCRYPNQERGCITGIVEKEFMSVTGNGQHSIRELLLQNKRALMYMQSFENIHGDELGTILPNGEKRVISPFGNHSRGALFLDISHRSDEAFTHTIDTLCRQIPDFYYGRL
;
A
#
# COMPACT_ATOMS: atom_id res chain seq x y z
N MET A 1 -5.78 29.65 -17.81
CA MET A 1 -6.58 29.14 -16.67
C MET A 1 -7.48 30.28 -16.20
N ASN A 2 -8.80 30.08 -16.14
CA ASN A 2 -9.73 31.16 -15.73
C ASN A 2 -9.64 31.40 -14.22
N PHE A 3 -10.06 32.60 -13.75
CA PHE A 3 -9.97 33.00 -12.33
C PHE A 3 -10.54 31.97 -11.34
N PHE A 4 -11.70 31.40 -11.66
CA PHE A 4 -12.31 30.34 -10.84
C PHE A 4 -11.46 29.06 -10.80
N GLN A 5 -10.88 28.67 -11.95
CA GLN A 5 -9.99 27.51 -12.00
C GLN A 5 -8.72 27.74 -11.16
N SER A 6 -8.15 28.95 -11.16
CA SER A 6 -6.99 29.28 -10.32
C SER A 6 -7.33 29.29 -8.83
N LEU A 7 -8.54 29.68 -8.46
CA LEU A 7 -9.00 29.64 -7.07
C LEU A 7 -9.11 28.20 -6.55
N PHE A 8 -9.80 27.31 -7.29
CA PHE A 8 -9.95 25.90 -6.91
C PHE A 8 -8.66 25.06 -7.06
N HIS A 9 -7.60 25.64 -7.62
CA HIS A 9 -6.26 25.03 -7.71
C HIS A 9 -5.42 25.28 -6.45
N ARG A 10 -5.90 26.11 -5.52
CA ARG A 10 -5.20 26.34 -4.25
C ARG A 10 -5.35 25.13 -3.31
N PRO A 11 -4.29 24.74 -2.57
CA PRO A 11 -4.31 23.58 -1.66
C PRO A 11 -5.48 23.56 -0.67
N PHE A 12 -5.90 24.73 -0.18
CA PHE A 12 -7.05 24.84 0.74
C PHE A 12 -8.34 24.26 0.13
N PHE A 13 -8.72 24.70 -1.07
CA PHE A 13 -9.95 24.24 -1.71
C PHE A 13 -9.85 22.79 -2.18
N ILE A 14 -8.66 22.36 -2.60
CA ILE A 14 -8.41 20.95 -2.92
C ILE A 14 -8.70 20.08 -1.68
N ARG A 15 -8.18 20.44 -0.50
CA ARG A 15 -8.45 19.71 0.74
C ARG A 15 -9.92 19.76 1.15
N LEU A 16 -10.57 20.91 0.98
CA LEU A 16 -11.96 21.10 1.39
C LEU A 16 -12.92 20.21 0.59
N PHE A 17 -12.76 20.14 -0.75
CA PHE A 17 -13.70 19.43 -1.62
C PHE A 17 -13.34 17.97 -1.91
N ASN A 18 -12.16 17.50 -1.47
CA ASN A 18 -11.75 16.11 -1.66
C ASN A 18 -11.59 15.44 -0.30
N TRP A 19 -12.55 14.59 0.06
CA TRP A 19 -12.66 13.92 1.36
C TRP A 19 -11.41 13.10 1.72
N GLU A 20 -10.65 12.64 0.72
CA GLU A 20 -9.39 11.91 0.89
C GLU A 20 -8.31 12.68 1.64
N TYR A 21 -8.40 14.01 1.73
CA TYR A 21 -7.48 14.85 2.51
C TYR A 21 -8.04 15.26 3.86
N TRP A 22 -9.27 14.85 4.19
CA TRP A 22 -9.88 15.19 5.46
C TRP A 22 -9.18 14.45 6.60
N SER A 23 -9.22 15.03 7.79
CA SER A 23 -8.62 14.42 8.97
C SER A 23 -9.37 13.15 9.36
N PHE A 24 -8.68 12.23 10.03
CA PHE A 24 -9.30 11.00 10.53
C PHE A 24 -10.56 11.28 11.38
N PRO A 25 -10.58 12.23 12.34
CA PRO A 25 -11.81 12.55 13.05
C PRO A 25 -12.94 13.03 12.14
N ALA A 26 -12.66 13.86 11.12
CA ALA A 26 -13.70 14.36 10.23
C ALA A 26 -14.40 13.25 9.44
N VAL A 27 -13.65 12.22 9.03
CA VAL A 27 -14.20 11.07 8.29
C VAL A 27 -14.91 10.09 9.21
N TYR A 28 -14.34 9.79 10.38
CA TYR A 28 -14.81 8.71 11.25
C TYR A 28 -15.74 9.15 12.39
N ALA A 29 -15.90 10.46 12.65
CA ALA A 29 -16.76 10.98 13.73
C ALA A 29 -18.17 10.38 13.72
N CYS A 30 -18.80 10.33 12.54
CA CYS A 30 -20.16 9.81 12.37
C CYS A 30 -20.26 8.28 12.57
N ILE A 31 -19.15 7.56 12.54
CA ILE A 31 -19.11 6.10 12.68
C ILE A 31 -19.07 5.71 14.16
N TYR A 32 -18.53 6.54 15.05
CA TYR A 32 -18.39 6.22 16.47
C TYR A 32 -19.72 5.90 17.18
N PRO A 33 -20.83 6.63 16.98
CA PRO A 33 -22.12 6.26 17.56
C PRO A 33 -22.60 4.87 17.12
N ILE A 34 -22.43 4.54 15.83
CA ILE A 34 -22.79 3.22 15.28
C ILE A 34 -21.90 2.14 15.90
N TRP A 35 -20.59 2.38 15.94
CA TRP A 35 -19.64 1.47 16.59
C TRP A 35 -19.99 1.22 18.05
N PHE A 36 -20.34 2.26 18.82
CA PHE A 36 -20.73 2.14 20.22
C PHE A 36 -22.00 1.29 20.38
N LEU A 37 -23.03 1.51 19.56
CA LEU A 37 -24.24 0.69 19.56
C LEU A 37 -23.94 -0.78 19.22
N LEU A 38 -23.03 -1.04 18.27
CA LEU A 38 -22.59 -2.40 17.94
C LEU A 38 -21.81 -3.05 19.08
N CYS A 39 -20.95 -2.30 19.77
CA CYS A 39 -20.24 -2.78 20.96
C CYS A 39 -21.21 -3.19 22.07
N LEU A 40 -22.27 -2.42 22.32
CA LEU A 40 -23.32 -2.76 23.28
C LEU A 40 -24.06 -4.03 22.86
N ARG A 41 -24.46 -4.12 21.59
CA ARG A 41 -25.16 -5.29 21.04
C ARG A 41 -24.31 -6.56 21.13
N ALA A 42 -23.03 -6.46 20.77
CA ALA A 42 -22.08 -7.56 20.80
C ALA A 42 -21.53 -7.86 22.20
N ARG A 43 -21.78 -6.99 23.18
CA ARG A 43 -21.21 -7.03 24.54
C ARG A 43 -19.69 -7.12 24.54
N SER A 44 -19.06 -6.49 23.54
CA SER A 44 -17.61 -6.50 23.35
C SER A 44 -17.17 -5.24 22.61
N LEU A 45 -16.19 -4.52 23.17
CA LEU A 45 -15.57 -3.35 22.52
C LEU A 45 -14.76 -3.71 21.27
N PHE A 46 -14.32 -4.96 21.18
CA PHE A 46 -13.48 -5.48 20.11
C PHE A 46 -14.19 -6.59 19.32
N PHE A 47 -15.52 -6.48 19.16
CA PHE A 47 -16.34 -7.49 18.48
C PHE A 47 -15.81 -7.83 17.06
N PHE A 48 -15.21 -6.85 16.38
CA PHE A 48 -14.66 -7.01 15.04
C PHE A 48 -13.45 -7.94 15.00
N ALA A 49 -12.77 -8.21 16.11
CA ALA A 49 -11.68 -9.19 16.15
C ALA A 49 -12.17 -10.61 15.81
N ALA A 50 -13.46 -10.89 16.01
CA ALA A 50 -14.09 -12.15 15.61
C ALA A 50 -14.19 -12.34 14.09
N ALA A 51 -13.94 -11.29 13.30
CA ALA A 51 -13.97 -11.38 11.84
C ALA A 51 -12.84 -12.27 11.29
N ASN A 52 -11.65 -12.28 11.91
CA ASN A 52 -10.57 -13.19 11.52
C ASN A 52 -9.91 -13.81 12.77
N PRO A 53 -10.53 -14.82 13.40
CA PRO A 53 -10.13 -15.33 14.72
C PRO A 53 -8.67 -15.78 14.86
N ARG A 54 -8.03 -16.21 13.78
CA ARG A 54 -6.62 -16.64 13.77
C ARG A 54 -5.62 -15.51 13.57
N ILE A 55 -6.08 -14.33 13.16
CA ILE A 55 -5.22 -13.17 12.97
C ILE A 55 -5.28 -12.31 14.24
N ARG A 56 -4.12 -11.91 14.75
CA ARG A 56 -4.01 -11.04 15.92
C ARG A 56 -4.87 -9.78 15.73
N ASN A 57 -5.70 -9.46 16.72
CA ASN A 57 -6.66 -8.34 16.69
C ASN A 57 -7.64 -8.39 15.49
N GLY A 58 -7.90 -9.56 14.91
CA GLY A 58 -8.71 -9.73 13.69
C GLY A 58 -8.14 -9.02 12.46
N GLY A 59 -6.87 -8.62 12.52
CA GLY A 59 -6.20 -7.84 11.50
C GLY A 59 -6.40 -6.32 11.57
N PHE A 60 -6.88 -5.81 12.71
CA PHE A 60 -7.16 -4.38 12.85
C PHE A 60 -5.89 -3.53 13.07
N LEU A 61 -4.98 -3.98 13.93
CA LEU A 61 -3.78 -3.25 14.33
C LEU A 61 -2.64 -4.19 14.72
N ASN A 62 -1.40 -3.77 14.42
CA ASN A 62 -0.15 -4.45 14.80
C ASN A 62 -0.05 -5.91 14.33
N GLU A 63 -0.45 -6.15 13.08
CA GLU A 63 -0.28 -7.44 12.42
C GLU A 63 1.21 -7.72 12.13
N SER A 64 1.66 -8.92 12.48
CA SER A 64 2.98 -9.42 12.13
C SER A 64 2.90 -10.14 10.78
N LYS A 65 3.68 -9.69 9.80
CA LYS A 65 3.76 -10.38 8.50
C LYS A 65 4.36 -11.77 8.64
N GLN A 66 5.23 -11.98 9.63
CA GLN A 66 5.79 -13.29 9.96
C GLN A 66 4.72 -14.26 10.47
N GLU A 67 3.68 -13.77 11.16
CA GLU A 67 2.56 -14.61 11.62
C GLU A 67 1.60 -14.92 10.48
N ILE A 68 1.32 -13.94 9.60
CA ILE A 68 0.33 -14.09 8.53
C ILE A 68 0.87 -14.86 7.32
N ALA A 69 2.13 -14.63 6.90
CA ALA A 69 2.67 -15.22 5.67
C ALA A 69 2.54 -16.76 5.62
N PRO A 70 2.83 -17.52 6.70
CA PRO A 70 2.65 -18.98 6.70
C PRO A 70 1.19 -19.44 6.56
N MET A 71 0.21 -18.57 6.81
CA MET A 71 -1.22 -18.89 6.64
C MET A 71 -1.66 -18.82 5.17
N ILE A 72 -0.89 -18.14 4.32
CA ILE A 72 -1.18 -17.97 2.90
C ILE A 72 -0.45 -19.08 2.15
N PRO A 73 -1.10 -19.80 1.21
CA PRO A 73 -0.41 -20.81 0.41
C PRO A 73 0.75 -20.18 -0.38
N ALA A 74 1.89 -20.90 -0.45
CA ALA A 74 3.12 -20.40 -1.08
C ALA A 74 2.96 -19.99 -2.55
N ALA A 75 1.96 -20.52 -3.26
CA ALA A 75 1.64 -20.12 -4.64
C ALA A 75 1.11 -18.68 -4.77
N TRP A 76 0.61 -18.10 -3.67
CA TRP A 76 -0.08 -16.80 -3.67
C TRP A 76 0.73 -15.66 -3.07
N HIS A 77 1.97 -15.91 -2.64
CA HIS A 77 2.85 -14.85 -2.17
C HIS A 77 4.30 -15.09 -2.64
N PRO A 78 5.10 -14.03 -2.80
CA PRO A 78 6.49 -14.18 -3.19
C PRO A 78 7.32 -14.84 -2.08
N ASN A 79 8.44 -15.44 -2.47
CA ASN A 79 9.36 -16.04 -1.50
C ASN A 79 9.90 -14.98 -0.54
N THR A 80 9.92 -15.28 0.75
CA THR A 80 10.14 -14.30 1.82
C THR A 80 10.95 -14.90 2.95
N VAL A 81 11.97 -14.18 3.41
CA VAL A 81 12.81 -14.56 4.56
C VAL A 81 12.71 -13.49 5.65
N PHE A 82 12.53 -13.92 6.89
CA PHE A 82 12.33 -13.05 8.06
C PHE A 82 13.59 -12.99 8.93
N PHE A 83 13.87 -11.82 9.49
CA PHE A 83 15.06 -11.56 10.30
C PHE A 83 14.69 -10.72 11.52
N SER A 84 15.26 -11.08 12.67
CA SER A 84 15.16 -10.29 13.90
C SER A 84 16.43 -9.49 14.14
N ILE A 85 16.29 -8.29 14.70
CA ILE A 85 17.43 -7.45 15.08
C ILE A 85 17.92 -7.80 16.50
N PRO A 86 19.23 -7.65 16.80
CA PRO A 86 20.30 -7.31 15.86
C PRO A 86 20.67 -8.50 14.97
N CYS A 87 21.00 -8.22 13.70
CA CYS A 87 21.52 -9.23 12.77
C CYS A 87 22.70 -8.68 11.96
N ASN A 88 23.53 -9.58 11.44
CA ASN A 88 24.68 -9.24 10.61
C ASN A 88 24.29 -9.32 9.12
N GLY A 89 24.65 -8.31 8.33
CA GLY A 89 24.30 -8.23 6.92
C GLY A 89 24.82 -9.39 6.06
N ASP A 90 25.99 -9.94 6.37
CA ASP A 90 26.55 -11.09 5.64
C ASP A 90 25.79 -12.39 5.96
N ILE A 91 25.32 -12.56 7.20
CA ILE A 91 24.43 -13.69 7.56
C ILE A 91 23.10 -13.58 6.81
N VAL A 92 22.55 -12.36 6.73
CA VAL A 92 21.32 -12.10 5.97
C VAL A 92 21.51 -12.47 4.50
N ILE A 93 22.60 -12.02 3.86
CA ILE A 93 22.90 -12.35 2.45
C ILE A 93 22.99 -13.86 2.26
N HIS A 94 23.71 -14.57 3.13
CA HIS A 94 23.86 -16.01 3.02
C HIS A 94 22.51 -16.75 3.13
N GLU A 95 21.64 -16.32 4.04
CA GLU A 95 20.29 -16.89 4.16
C GLU A 95 19.42 -16.57 2.93
N LEU A 96 19.57 -15.40 2.31
CA LEU A 96 18.87 -15.09 1.05
C LEU A 96 19.30 -16.02 -0.09
N GLU A 97 20.61 -16.25 -0.24
CA GLU A 97 21.16 -17.17 -1.24
C GLU A 97 20.68 -18.60 -1.00
N ARG A 98 20.71 -19.06 0.25
CA ARG A 98 20.25 -20.40 0.65
C ARG A 98 18.78 -20.63 0.34
N ASN A 99 17.95 -19.58 0.46
CA ASN A 99 16.54 -19.62 0.12
C ASN A 99 16.26 -19.33 -1.37
N GLY A 100 17.31 -19.16 -2.19
CA GLY A 100 17.21 -19.01 -3.63
C GLY A 100 16.71 -17.64 -4.11
N LEU A 101 16.72 -16.62 -3.25
CA LEU A 101 16.28 -15.27 -3.62
C LEU A 101 17.29 -14.60 -4.54
N ARG A 102 16.80 -13.93 -5.58
CA ARG A 102 17.62 -13.23 -6.58
C ARG A 102 17.26 -11.75 -6.66
N PHE A 103 18.27 -10.92 -6.85
CA PHE A 103 18.08 -9.47 -7.01
C PHE A 103 17.33 -9.13 -8.32
N PRO A 104 16.52 -8.06 -8.34
CA PRO A 104 16.24 -7.15 -7.21
C PRO A 104 15.31 -7.78 -6.15
N LEU A 105 15.52 -7.38 -4.89
CA LEU A 105 14.72 -7.78 -3.74
C LEU A 105 14.03 -6.57 -3.12
N ILE A 106 13.16 -6.79 -2.14
CA ILE A 106 12.54 -5.71 -1.38
C ILE A 106 12.61 -5.99 0.13
N GLY A 107 13.22 -5.07 0.86
CA GLY A 107 13.28 -5.07 2.33
C GLY A 107 12.12 -4.30 2.92
N LYS A 108 11.44 -4.87 3.92
CA LYS A 108 10.26 -4.28 4.57
C LYS A 108 10.24 -4.61 6.07
N PRO A 109 9.78 -3.69 6.95
CA PRO A 109 9.58 -4.01 8.36
C PRO A 109 8.47 -5.05 8.55
N ASN A 110 8.63 -5.93 9.54
CA ASN A 110 7.66 -6.96 9.89
C ASN A 110 6.34 -6.31 10.32
N VAL A 111 6.39 -5.41 11.30
CA VAL A 111 5.26 -4.56 11.70
C VAL A 111 5.54 -3.14 11.20
N GLY A 112 4.90 -2.74 10.11
CA GLY A 112 5.20 -1.48 9.42
C GLY A 112 3.97 -0.83 8.81
N GLY A 113 4.02 0.49 8.64
CA GLY A 113 2.91 1.27 8.09
C GLY A 113 3.39 2.40 7.17
N ARG A 114 2.52 2.80 6.24
CA ARG A 114 2.70 3.96 5.35
C ARG A 114 3.96 3.91 4.47
N GLY A 115 4.49 2.73 4.17
CA GLY A 115 5.69 2.56 3.34
C GLY A 115 7.00 3.03 3.98
N ARG A 116 7.03 3.23 5.31
CA ARG A 116 8.26 3.55 6.04
C ARG A 116 9.15 2.31 6.16
N GLY A 117 10.45 2.48 5.93
CA GLY A 117 11.42 1.37 5.98
C GLY A 117 11.32 0.38 4.82
N VAL A 118 10.57 0.71 3.75
CA VAL A 118 10.49 -0.11 2.54
C VAL A 118 11.56 0.34 1.55
N LYS A 119 12.43 -0.58 1.11
CA LYS A 119 13.49 -0.27 0.15
C LYS A 119 13.66 -1.41 -0.87
N VAL A 120 13.80 -1.06 -2.15
CA VAL A 120 14.25 -1.99 -3.18
C VAL A 120 15.75 -2.20 -3.01
N LEU A 121 16.18 -3.45 -2.99
CA LEU A 121 17.57 -3.86 -2.81
C LEU A 121 18.07 -4.41 -4.13
N LYS A 122 19.02 -3.74 -4.76
CA LYS A 122 19.52 -4.09 -6.10
C LYS A 122 20.66 -5.09 -6.07
N ASP A 123 21.37 -5.15 -4.94
CA ASP A 123 22.55 -5.97 -4.73
C ASP A 123 22.78 -6.21 -3.23
N GLU A 124 23.84 -6.95 -2.91
CA GLU A 124 24.25 -7.23 -1.53
C GLU A 124 24.65 -5.98 -0.74
N SER A 125 25.19 -4.95 -1.38
CA SER A 125 25.58 -3.71 -0.71
C SER A 125 24.34 -2.99 -0.19
N ASP A 126 23.27 -2.99 -0.99
CA ASP A 126 21.96 -2.52 -0.57
C ASP A 126 21.41 -3.31 0.63
N VAL A 127 21.61 -4.63 0.68
CA VAL A 127 21.22 -5.46 1.83
C VAL A 127 21.98 -5.05 3.08
N ARG A 128 23.32 -4.93 3.02
CA ARG A 128 24.14 -4.49 4.16
C ARG A 128 23.70 -3.12 4.68
N ALA A 129 23.45 -2.18 3.76
CA ALA A 129 22.95 -0.84 4.10
C ALA A 129 21.54 -0.86 4.71
N TYR A 130 20.67 -1.78 4.25
CA TYR A 130 19.34 -1.94 4.82
C TYR A 130 19.41 -2.49 6.25
N VAL A 131 20.20 -3.53 6.48
CA VAL A 131 20.37 -4.17 7.79
C VAL A 131 20.95 -3.19 8.82
N SER A 132 21.94 -2.37 8.42
CA SER A 132 22.56 -1.40 9.34
C SER A 132 21.63 -0.26 9.77
N THR A 133 20.58 0.02 8.99
CA THR A 133 19.59 1.07 9.26
C THR A 133 18.25 0.52 9.76
N ALA A 134 18.12 -0.80 9.88
CA ALA A 134 16.92 -1.46 10.37
C ALA A 134 16.70 -1.14 11.86
N PHE A 135 15.50 -0.67 12.18
CA PHE A 135 15.09 -0.30 13.54
C PHE A 135 13.98 -1.20 14.12
N LEU A 136 13.52 -2.16 13.32
CA LEU A 136 12.54 -3.19 13.67
C LEU A 136 12.94 -4.49 12.98
N ASP A 137 12.44 -5.61 13.50
CA ASP A 137 12.42 -6.87 12.78
C ASP A 137 11.83 -6.68 11.38
N PHE A 138 12.41 -7.37 10.41
CA PHE A 138 12.12 -7.14 9.00
C PHE A 138 12.07 -8.44 8.22
N HIS A 139 11.66 -8.34 6.97
CA HIS A 139 11.75 -9.41 6.00
C HIS A 139 12.29 -8.86 4.69
N ILE A 140 12.92 -9.75 3.94
CA ILE A 140 13.35 -9.51 2.57
C ILE A 140 12.60 -10.52 1.69
N GLN A 141 12.05 -10.00 0.61
CA GLN A 141 11.15 -10.74 -0.28
C GLN A 141 11.56 -10.51 -1.73
N GLU A 142 11.19 -11.44 -2.61
CA GLU A 142 11.30 -11.25 -4.06
C GLU A 142 10.59 -9.95 -4.50
N TYR A 143 11.25 -9.20 -5.38
CA TYR A 143 10.62 -8.02 -5.98
C TYR A 143 9.65 -8.46 -7.07
N VAL A 144 8.37 -8.07 -6.96
CA VAL A 144 7.34 -8.35 -7.97
C VAL A 144 7.20 -7.13 -8.88
N PRO A 145 7.68 -7.17 -10.15
CA PRO A 145 7.75 -6.02 -11.03
C PRO A 145 6.46 -5.82 -11.85
N TYR A 146 5.30 -6.15 -11.30
CA TYR A 146 4.03 -5.93 -12.00
C TYR A 146 3.68 -4.44 -12.04
N LYS A 147 3.12 -4.02 -13.17
CA LYS A 147 2.78 -2.61 -13.43
C LYS A 147 1.57 -2.13 -12.64
N ASN A 148 0.62 -3.04 -12.40
CA ASN A 148 -0.67 -2.72 -11.80
C ASN A 148 -0.71 -3.27 -10.38
N GLU A 149 -1.15 -2.44 -9.45
CA GLU A 149 -1.41 -2.82 -8.05
C GLU A 149 -2.87 -2.53 -7.74
N VAL A 150 -3.58 -3.54 -7.24
CA VAL A 150 -4.98 -3.42 -6.81
C VAL A 150 -5.11 -3.88 -5.37
N GLY A 151 -5.96 -3.21 -4.60
CA GLY A 151 -6.43 -3.71 -3.30
C GLY A 151 -7.81 -4.32 -3.46
N ILE A 152 -8.01 -5.55 -2.99
CA ILE A 152 -9.27 -6.27 -3.16
C ILE A 152 -9.92 -6.48 -1.80
N PHE A 153 -11.12 -5.92 -1.60
CA PHE A 153 -11.90 -6.12 -0.39
C PHE A 153 -12.79 -7.35 -0.53
N TYR A 154 -12.48 -8.36 0.27
CA TYR A 154 -13.20 -9.63 0.30
C TYR A 154 -13.99 -9.77 1.60
N CYS A 155 -15.20 -10.34 1.50
CA CYS A 155 -16.06 -10.65 2.62
C CYS A 155 -16.75 -12.01 2.43
N ARG A 156 -16.79 -12.84 3.47
CA ARG A 156 -17.51 -14.12 3.51
C ARG A 156 -17.97 -14.40 4.93
N TYR A 157 -19.23 -14.76 5.15
CA TYR A 157 -19.64 -15.23 6.48
C TYR A 157 -19.17 -16.67 6.74
N PRO A 158 -18.91 -17.07 8.00
CA PRO A 158 -18.42 -18.43 8.32
C PRO A 158 -19.32 -19.57 7.82
N ASN A 159 -20.62 -19.33 7.74
CA ASN A 159 -21.62 -20.29 7.26
C ASN A 159 -21.89 -20.20 5.75
N GLN A 160 -21.13 -19.39 5.01
CA GLN A 160 -21.27 -19.26 3.55
C GLN A 160 -20.16 -20.01 2.83
N GLU A 161 -20.55 -20.72 1.77
CA GLU A 161 -19.60 -21.44 0.91
C GLU A 161 -18.78 -20.52 0.01
N ARG A 162 -19.34 -19.35 -0.33
CA ARG A 162 -18.73 -18.37 -1.24
C ARG A 162 -18.72 -16.99 -0.59
N GLY A 163 -17.61 -16.29 -0.71
CA GLY A 163 -17.50 -14.87 -0.42
C GLY A 163 -17.88 -13.98 -1.60
N CYS A 164 -17.79 -12.68 -1.37
CA CYS A 164 -17.96 -11.67 -2.38
C CYS A 164 -16.84 -10.62 -2.30
N ILE A 165 -16.60 -9.97 -3.43
CA ILE A 165 -15.74 -8.80 -3.50
C ILE A 165 -16.64 -7.57 -3.35
N THR A 166 -16.39 -6.77 -2.33
CA THR A 166 -17.16 -5.55 -2.05
C THR A 166 -16.49 -4.30 -2.59
N GLY A 167 -15.23 -4.40 -3.00
CA GLY A 167 -14.48 -3.29 -3.56
C GLY A 167 -13.18 -3.73 -4.22
N ILE A 168 -12.83 -3.11 -5.35
CA ILE A 168 -11.50 -3.21 -5.96
C ILE A 168 -10.95 -1.80 -6.13
N VAL A 169 -9.79 -1.54 -5.54
CA VAL A 169 -9.12 -0.24 -5.59
C VAL A 169 -7.87 -0.36 -6.45
N GLU A 170 -7.87 0.24 -7.64
CA GLU A 170 -6.67 0.42 -8.47
C GLU A 170 -5.83 1.56 -7.93
N LYS A 171 -4.51 1.35 -7.90
CA LYS A 171 -3.56 2.36 -7.43
C LYS A 171 -2.77 2.91 -8.61
N GLU A 172 -3.01 4.17 -8.92
CA GLU A 172 -2.21 4.90 -9.89
C GLU A 172 -1.05 5.62 -9.19
N PHE A 173 0.17 5.31 -9.62
CA PHE A 173 1.37 5.99 -9.11
C PHE A 173 1.46 7.43 -9.63
N MET A 174 1.92 8.34 -8.76
CA MET A 174 2.14 9.73 -9.16
C MET A 174 3.17 9.77 -10.29
N SER A 175 2.75 10.31 -11.43
CA SER A 175 3.56 10.38 -12.64
C SER A 175 3.24 11.66 -13.42
N VAL A 176 4.18 12.06 -14.26
CA VAL A 176 4.01 13.15 -15.22
C VAL A 176 4.29 12.64 -16.62
N THR A 177 3.63 13.23 -17.61
CA THR A 177 3.90 12.99 -19.03
C THR A 177 4.51 14.25 -19.61
N GLY A 178 5.69 14.12 -20.21
CA GLY A 178 6.41 15.20 -20.86
C GLY A 178 5.62 15.78 -22.03
N ASN A 179 5.73 17.08 -22.20
CA ASN A 179 5.18 17.80 -23.36
C ASN A 179 6.29 18.46 -24.20
N GLY A 180 7.57 18.17 -23.90
CA GLY A 180 8.74 18.75 -24.56
C GLY A 180 9.03 20.21 -24.23
N GLN A 181 8.26 20.86 -23.34
CA GLN A 181 8.37 22.30 -23.07
C GLN A 181 8.50 22.62 -21.57
N HIS A 182 7.65 22.01 -20.75
CA HIS A 182 7.63 22.24 -19.31
C HIS A 182 8.54 21.26 -18.58
N SER A 183 9.18 21.77 -17.54
CA SER A 183 9.89 20.95 -16.57
C SER A 183 8.94 20.03 -15.80
N ILE A 184 9.48 18.96 -15.21
CA ILE A 184 8.73 18.07 -14.30
C ILE A 184 8.05 18.89 -13.20
N ARG A 185 8.75 19.87 -12.61
CA ARG A 185 8.23 20.75 -11.57
C ARG A 185 6.97 21.48 -12.06
N GLU A 186 7.02 22.10 -13.23
CA GLU A 186 5.89 22.83 -13.79
C GLU A 186 4.71 21.92 -14.12
N LEU A 187 4.96 20.73 -14.66
CA LEU A 187 3.92 19.73 -14.90
C LEU A 187 3.25 19.26 -13.60
N LEU A 188 4.03 19.06 -12.53
CA LEU A 188 3.49 18.73 -11.20
C LEU A 188 2.65 19.86 -10.61
N LEU A 189 3.08 21.12 -10.74
CA LEU A 189 2.32 22.28 -10.26
C LEU A 189 0.97 22.45 -10.98
N GLN A 190 0.84 21.93 -12.20
CA GLN A 190 -0.44 21.91 -12.94
C GLN A 190 -1.39 20.79 -12.45
N ASN A 191 -0.90 19.81 -11.71
CA ASN A 191 -1.70 18.70 -11.19
C ASN A 191 -2.13 18.95 -9.73
N LYS A 192 -3.45 19.01 -9.49
CA LYS A 192 -4.03 19.27 -8.15
C LYS A 192 -3.56 18.31 -7.07
N ARG A 193 -3.44 17.02 -7.39
CA ARG A 193 -2.97 16.02 -6.43
C ARG A 193 -1.49 16.23 -6.16
N ALA A 194 -0.67 16.37 -7.20
CA ALA A 194 0.78 16.57 -7.05
C ALA A 194 1.11 17.80 -6.21
N LEU A 195 0.35 18.90 -6.35
CA LEU A 195 0.45 20.09 -5.51
C LEU A 195 0.43 19.78 -4.01
N MET A 196 -0.36 18.78 -3.59
CA MET A 196 -0.48 18.40 -2.18
C MET A 196 0.79 17.75 -1.61
N TYR A 197 1.71 17.30 -2.48
CA TYR A 197 2.92 16.55 -2.13
C TYR A 197 4.21 17.22 -2.63
N MET A 198 4.13 18.43 -3.21
CA MET A 198 5.28 19.11 -3.83
C MET A 198 6.50 19.18 -2.92
N GLN A 199 6.34 19.56 -1.65
CA GLN A 199 7.45 19.60 -0.71
C GLN A 199 8.14 18.23 -0.56
N SER A 200 7.36 17.14 -0.53
CA SER A 200 7.94 15.79 -0.47
C SER A 200 8.67 15.44 -1.75
N PHE A 201 8.18 15.87 -2.92
CA PHE A 201 8.85 15.59 -4.19
C PHE A 201 10.13 16.41 -4.33
N GLU A 202 10.14 17.67 -3.90
CA GLU A 202 11.34 18.52 -3.87
C GLU A 202 12.41 17.92 -2.96
N ASN A 203 12.04 17.43 -1.78
CA ASN A 203 12.99 16.81 -0.85
C ASN A 203 13.59 15.50 -1.39
N ILE A 204 12.87 14.77 -2.27
CA ILE A 204 13.30 13.46 -2.78
C ILE A 204 14.12 13.62 -4.07
N HIS A 205 13.65 14.46 -5.00
CA HIS A 205 14.19 14.56 -6.36
C HIS A 205 15.06 15.79 -6.57
N GLY A 206 14.96 16.81 -5.70
CA GLY A 206 15.77 18.02 -5.77
C GLY A 206 15.78 18.67 -7.16
N ASP A 207 16.98 18.83 -7.71
CA ASP A 207 17.22 19.49 -8.99
C ASP A 207 16.69 18.70 -10.19
N GLU A 208 16.49 17.38 -10.07
CA GLU A 208 15.94 16.57 -11.17
C GLU A 208 14.56 17.04 -11.61
N LEU A 209 13.80 17.69 -10.73
CA LEU A 209 12.49 18.27 -11.07
C LEU A 209 12.58 19.41 -12.10
N GLY A 210 13.76 20.00 -12.30
CA GLY A 210 13.99 21.00 -13.35
C GLY A 210 14.08 20.41 -14.77
N THR A 211 14.17 19.09 -14.90
CA THR A 211 14.30 18.42 -16.20
C THR A 211 13.05 18.59 -17.07
N ILE A 212 13.23 18.90 -18.35
CA ILE A 212 12.15 18.89 -19.36
C ILE A 212 12.10 17.49 -19.98
N LEU A 213 10.94 16.84 -19.91
CA LEU A 213 10.74 15.53 -20.51
C LEU A 213 10.31 15.65 -21.98
N PRO A 214 10.85 14.82 -22.89
CA PRO A 214 10.36 14.67 -24.25
C PRO A 214 8.84 14.49 -24.33
N ASN A 215 8.24 14.95 -25.43
CA ASN A 215 6.80 14.87 -25.60
C ASN A 215 6.32 13.40 -25.60
N GLY A 216 5.36 13.08 -24.74
CA GLY A 216 4.80 11.73 -24.57
C GLY A 216 5.57 10.82 -23.60
N GLU A 217 6.75 11.23 -23.11
CA GLU A 217 7.51 10.43 -22.16
C GLU A 217 6.86 10.45 -20.77
N LYS A 218 6.51 9.29 -20.24
CA LYS A 218 5.93 9.16 -18.89
C LYS A 218 7.02 8.86 -17.85
N ARG A 219 7.10 9.69 -16.82
CA ARG A 219 7.99 9.49 -15.68
C ARG A 219 7.20 9.30 -14.38
N VAL A 220 7.48 8.21 -13.67
CA VAL A 220 6.94 7.98 -12.32
C VAL A 220 7.73 8.80 -11.31
N ILE A 221 7.02 9.65 -10.56
CA ILE A 221 7.60 10.53 -9.53
C ILE A 221 7.58 9.86 -8.16
N SER A 222 6.60 8.99 -7.90
CA SER A 222 6.52 8.23 -6.65
C SER A 222 6.10 6.80 -6.96
N PRO A 223 7.00 5.80 -6.81
CA PRO A 223 6.72 4.41 -7.15
C PRO A 223 5.96 3.66 -6.04
N PHE A 224 5.30 4.38 -5.14
CA PHE A 224 4.63 3.80 -3.98
C PHE A 224 3.12 3.94 -4.10
N GLY A 225 2.40 2.82 -4.04
CA GLY A 225 0.93 2.74 -4.00
C GLY A 225 0.30 3.22 -2.68
N ASN A 226 0.70 4.39 -2.21
CA ASN A 226 0.24 4.97 -0.95
C ASN A 226 -0.24 6.41 -1.18
N HIS A 227 -1.47 6.70 -0.75
CA HIS A 227 -2.05 8.05 -0.79
C HIS A 227 -1.16 9.09 -0.12
N SER A 228 -0.51 8.78 1.01
CA SER A 228 0.41 9.71 1.68
C SER A 228 1.69 10.01 0.87
N ARG A 229 1.90 9.31 -0.25
CA ARG A 229 3.02 9.47 -1.19
C ARG A 229 2.54 9.91 -2.58
N GLY A 230 1.30 10.35 -2.70
CA GLY A 230 0.73 10.91 -3.92
C GLY A 230 0.05 9.92 -4.86
N ALA A 231 -0.07 8.64 -4.51
CA ALA A 231 -0.85 7.70 -5.33
C ALA A 231 -2.35 8.08 -5.34
N LEU A 232 -3.00 7.87 -6.48
CA LEU A 232 -4.45 8.01 -6.67
C LEU A 232 -5.11 6.64 -6.55
N PHE A 233 -6.21 6.57 -5.81
CA PHE A 233 -6.96 5.33 -5.57
C PHE A 233 -8.28 5.41 -6.32
N LEU A 234 -8.51 4.49 -7.26
CA LEU A 234 -9.68 4.46 -8.12
C LEU A 234 -10.52 3.22 -7.83
N ASP A 235 -11.83 3.41 -7.69
CA ASP A 235 -12.76 2.29 -7.61
C ASP A 235 -12.96 1.68 -8.99
N ILE A 236 -12.52 0.44 -9.15
CA ILE A 236 -12.67 -0.36 -10.37
C ILE A 236 -13.48 -1.63 -10.12
N SER A 237 -14.33 -1.64 -9.08
CA SER A 237 -15.15 -2.81 -8.72
C SER A 237 -16.04 -3.30 -9.87
N HIS A 238 -16.44 -2.39 -10.76
CA HIS A 238 -17.19 -2.70 -11.99
C HIS A 238 -16.44 -3.61 -12.98
N ARG A 239 -15.12 -3.78 -12.82
CA ARG A 239 -14.29 -4.72 -13.61
C ARG A 239 -14.27 -6.13 -13.04
N SER A 240 -14.82 -6.35 -11.84
CA SER A 240 -14.92 -7.68 -11.26
C SER A 240 -15.94 -8.51 -12.04
N ASP A 241 -15.53 -9.69 -12.49
CA ASP A 241 -16.42 -10.71 -13.05
C ASP A 241 -16.50 -11.94 -12.12
N GLU A 242 -17.27 -12.94 -12.54
CA GLU A 242 -17.44 -14.18 -11.78
C GLU A 242 -16.12 -14.97 -11.68
N ALA A 243 -15.32 -14.98 -12.75
CA ALA A 243 -14.05 -15.71 -12.79
C ALA A 243 -13.03 -15.10 -11.80
N PHE A 244 -12.93 -13.78 -11.77
CA PHE A 244 -12.10 -13.04 -10.82
C PHE A 244 -12.57 -13.30 -9.38
N THR A 245 -13.88 -13.16 -9.13
CA THR A 245 -14.47 -13.41 -7.80
C THR A 245 -14.19 -14.84 -7.33
N HIS A 246 -14.35 -15.83 -8.20
CA HIS A 246 -14.08 -17.23 -7.89
C HIS A 246 -12.61 -17.49 -7.58
N THR A 247 -11.69 -16.85 -8.30
CA THR A 247 -10.24 -16.96 -8.07
C THR A 247 -9.87 -16.43 -6.69
N ILE A 248 -10.36 -15.22 -6.34
CA ILE A 248 -10.11 -14.60 -5.04
C ILE A 248 -10.75 -15.42 -3.91
N ASP A 249 -12.00 -15.87 -4.07
CA ASP A 249 -12.66 -16.72 -3.09
C ASP A 249 -11.88 -18.03 -2.83
N THR A 250 -11.39 -18.66 -3.90
CA THR A 250 -10.59 -19.89 -3.80
C THR A 250 -9.29 -19.66 -3.03
N LEU A 251 -8.62 -18.52 -3.22
CA LEU A 251 -7.46 -18.13 -2.44
C LEU A 251 -7.83 -17.89 -0.97
N CYS A 252 -8.84 -17.05 -0.71
CA CYS A 252 -9.23 -16.67 0.65
C CYS A 252 -9.70 -17.86 1.49
N ARG A 253 -10.36 -18.85 0.87
CA ARG A 253 -10.78 -20.08 1.54
C ARG A 253 -9.63 -20.98 1.99
N GLN A 254 -8.44 -20.84 1.39
CA GLN A 254 -7.25 -21.57 1.81
C GLN A 254 -6.58 -20.93 3.03
N ILE A 255 -6.91 -19.68 3.36
CA ILE A 255 -6.41 -19.00 4.55
C ILE A 255 -7.32 -19.37 5.74
N PRO A 256 -6.81 -20.06 6.77
CA PRO A 256 -7.63 -20.53 7.88
C PRO A 256 -8.32 -19.38 8.61
N ASP A 257 -9.64 -19.47 8.75
CA ASP A 257 -10.49 -18.50 9.46
C ASP A 257 -10.36 -17.05 8.96
N PHE A 258 -10.08 -16.88 7.66
CA PHE A 258 -10.15 -15.58 6.98
C PHE A 258 -11.53 -15.36 6.35
N TYR A 259 -12.20 -14.31 6.80
CA TYR A 259 -13.58 -13.99 6.41
C TYR A 259 -13.75 -12.54 5.96
N TYR A 260 -12.88 -11.63 6.38
CA TYR A 260 -12.99 -10.21 6.03
C TYR A 260 -11.62 -9.57 5.93
N GLY A 261 -11.30 -8.94 4.81
CA GLY A 261 -10.06 -8.19 4.72
C GLY A 261 -9.80 -7.59 3.36
N ARG A 262 -8.70 -6.86 3.29
CA ARG A 262 -8.16 -6.31 2.05
C ARG A 262 -6.89 -7.09 1.68
N LEU A 263 -6.92 -7.73 0.52
CA LEU A 263 -5.77 -8.33 -0.14
C LEU A 263 -4.93 -7.23 -0.82
#